data_AF-A0A735ASK3-F1
#
_entry.id   AF-A0A735ASK3-F1
#
_cell.length_a   1.000
_cell.length_b   1.000
_cell.length_c   1.000
_cell.angle_alpha   90.00
_cell.angle_beta   90.00
_cell.angle_gamma   90.00
#
_symmetry.space_group_name_H-M   'P 1'
#
loop_
_entity.id
_entity.type
_entity.pdbx_description
1 polymer ?
#
loop_
_entity_poly.entity_id
_entity_poly.type
_entity_poly.pdbx_seq_one_letter_code
_entity_poly.pdbx_strand_id
1 'polypeptide(L)'
;MSEAVFFVENAEELAKQKMDNINPELSEKFQLLIKFLSRFPESCSNPRSKQVRKNFGKAEHIEYLAQNFNESRLPKKPTPPTTIPDEVVSLVLNVSFDIPQENLNRIKEEHRLSMASENIVGDLLERYLAEKLEPCGWIW
;
A
#
# COMPACT_ATOMS: atom_id res chain seq x y z
N MET A 1 -9.39 16.79 23.72
CA MET A 1 -8.76 15.63 24.37
C MET A 1 -8.72 14.53 23.33
N SER A 2 -7.55 14.18 22.80
CA SER A 2 -7.42 13.01 21.92
C SER A 2 -7.78 11.78 22.75
N GLU A 3 -8.75 10.99 22.30
CA GLU A 3 -9.01 9.68 22.90
C GLU A 3 -7.70 8.89 22.90
N ALA A 4 -7.33 8.33 24.05
CA ALA A 4 -6.15 7.49 24.14
C ALA A 4 -6.34 6.30 23.20
N VAL A 5 -5.44 6.16 22.25
CA VAL A 5 -5.47 5.13 21.22
C VAL A 5 -4.72 3.92 21.77
N PHE A 6 -5.39 2.78 21.95
CA PHE A 6 -4.78 1.57 22.53
C PHE A 6 -5.28 0.30 21.83
N PHE A 7 -4.45 -0.74 21.87
CA PHE A 7 -4.82 -2.10 21.46
C PHE A 7 -5.33 -2.90 22.66
N VAL A 8 -6.22 -3.86 22.40
CA VAL A 8 -6.71 -4.78 23.44
C VAL A 8 -5.57 -5.64 24.00
N GLU A 9 -5.66 -6.06 25.26
CA GLU A 9 -4.57 -6.79 25.96
C GLU A 9 -4.17 -8.09 25.24
N ASN A 10 -5.13 -8.79 24.64
CA ASN A 10 -4.91 -10.03 23.89
C ASN A 10 -4.74 -9.80 22.37
N ALA A 11 -4.24 -8.63 21.96
CA ALA A 11 -4.11 -8.27 20.55
C ALA A 11 -3.15 -9.20 19.80
N GLU A 12 -2.07 -9.66 20.44
CA GLU A 12 -1.10 -10.59 19.82
C GLU A 12 -1.75 -11.95 19.50
N GLU A 13 -2.52 -12.53 20.44
CA GLU A 13 -3.23 -13.80 20.21
C GLU A 13 -4.31 -13.65 19.14
N LEU A 14 -5.08 -12.56 19.19
CA LEU A 14 -6.09 -12.26 18.18
C LEU A 14 -5.46 -12.10 16.80
N ALA A 15 -4.34 -11.38 16.70
CA ALA A 15 -3.63 -11.20 15.44
C ALA A 15 -3.21 -12.53 14.83
N LYS A 16 -2.62 -13.41 15.66
CA LYS A 16 -2.21 -14.74 15.21
C LYS A 16 -3.41 -15.55 14.72
N GLN A 17 -4.48 -15.62 15.50
CA GLN A 17 -5.70 -16.36 15.12
C GLN A 17 -6.32 -15.83 13.82
N LYS A 18 -6.40 -14.51 13.66
CA LYS A 18 -6.97 -13.88 12.46
C LYS A 18 -6.11 -14.16 11.24
N MET A 19 -4.79 -14.04 11.37
CA MET A 19 -3.89 -14.32 10.23
C MET A 19 -3.80 -15.81 9.91
N ASP A 20 -3.85 -16.71 10.90
CA ASP A 20 -3.89 -18.16 10.66
C ASP A 20 -5.09 -18.56 9.78
N ASN A 21 -6.22 -17.86 9.93
CA ASN A 21 -7.41 -18.09 9.09
C ASN A 21 -7.30 -17.50 7.67
N ILE A 22 -6.38 -16.57 7.43
CA ILE A 22 -6.20 -15.88 6.14
C ILE A 22 -5.01 -16.48 5.39
N ASN A 23 -3.84 -16.46 6.02
CA ASN A 23 -2.59 -16.98 5.49
C ASN A 23 -1.63 -17.36 6.66
N PRO A 24 -1.54 -18.65 7.00
CA PRO A 24 -0.68 -19.14 8.09
C PRO A 24 0.80 -18.77 7.98
N GLU A 25 1.32 -18.59 6.76
CA GLU A 25 2.74 -18.25 6.53
C GLU A 25 3.09 -16.84 7.02
N LEU A 26 2.07 -15.97 7.13
CA LEU A 26 2.23 -14.58 7.54
C LEU A 26 1.93 -14.37 9.02
N SER A 27 1.43 -15.38 9.72
CA SER A 27 0.91 -15.24 11.08
C SER A 27 1.93 -14.74 12.07
N GLU A 28 3.14 -15.28 12.06
CA GLU A 28 4.21 -14.87 12.98
C GLU A 28 4.64 -13.42 12.72
N LYS A 29 4.80 -13.06 11.45
CA LYS A 29 5.15 -11.69 11.04
C LYS A 29 4.07 -10.69 11.43
N PHE A 30 2.81 -11.03 11.20
CA PHE A 30 1.68 -10.17 11.55
C PHE A 30 1.50 -10.04 13.06
N GLN A 31 1.70 -11.12 13.82
CA GLN A 31 1.69 -11.09 15.28
C GLN A 31 2.74 -10.11 15.83
N LEU A 32 3.96 -10.16 15.29
CA LEU A 32 5.04 -9.24 15.68
C LEU A 32 4.74 -7.78 15.29
N LEU A 33 4.10 -7.54 14.14
CA LEU A 33 3.62 -6.21 13.77
C LEU A 33 2.59 -5.69 14.77
N ILE A 34 1.60 -6.50 15.16
CA ILE A 34 0.57 -6.10 16.12
C ILE A 34 1.17 -5.88 17.51
N LYS A 35 2.17 -6.66 17.90
CA LYS A 35 2.96 -6.41 19.12
C LYS A 35 3.63 -5.04 19.10
N PHE A 36 4.27 -4.69 17.98
CA PHE A 36 4.89 -3.38 17.80
C PHE A 36 3.84 -2.25 17.89
N LEU A 37 2.72 -2.37 17.17
CA LEU A 37 1.65 -1.37 17.18
C LEU A 37 0.92 -1.27 18.53
N SER A 38 0.87 -2.35 19.31
CA SER A 38 0.31 -2.32 20.67
C SER A 38 1.20 -1.51 21.61
N ARG A 39 2.52 -1.53 21.39
CA ARG A 39 3.49 -0.72 22.16
C ARG A 39 3.58 0.72 21.67
N PHE A 40 3.36 0.96 20.38
CA PHE A 40 3.42 2.28 19.73
C PHE A 40 2.15 2.55 18.91
N PRO A 41 0.97 2.75 19.55
CA PRO A 41 -0.31 2.87 18.84
C PRO A 41 -0.37 4.04 17.86
N GLU A 42 0.38 5.11 18.12
CA GLU A 42 0.51 6.28 17.26
C GLU A 42 1.18 6.00 15.91
N SER A 43 1.95 4.89 15.80
CA SER A 43 2.56 4.45 14.54
C SER A 43 1.56 3.71 13.64
N CYS A 44 0.37 3.39 14.15
CA CYS A 44 -0.65 2.72 13.36
C CYS A 44 -1.35 3.71 12.42
N SER A 45 -1.31 3.41 11.13
CA SER A 45 -2.06 4.17 10.12
C SER A 45 -3.55 4.21 10.41
N ASN A 46 -4.19 5.34 10.13
CA ASN A 46 -5.63 5.50 10.29
C ASN A 46 -6.40 4.79 9.17
N PRO A 47 -7.31 3.84 9.50
CA PRO A 47 -8.21 3.26 8.51
C PRO A 47 -9.02 4.32 7.76
N ARG A 48 -9.27 4.08 6.47
CA ARG A 48 -10.16 4.95 5.66
C ARG A 48 -11.60 4.92 6.18
N SER A 49 -12.06 3.75 6.63
CA SER A 49 -13.41 3.56 7.16
C SER A 49 -13.58 4.22 8.54
N LYS A 50 -14.62 5.06 8.67
CA LYS A 50 -15.00 5.65 9.96
C LYS A 50 -15.38 4.59 11.00
N GLN A 51 -16.00 3.49 10.58
CA GLN A 51 -16.41 2.42 11.49
C GLN A 51 -15.19 1.70 12.08
N VAL A 52 -14.25 1.31 11.22
CA VAL A 52 -13.01 0.65 11.65
C VAL A 52 -12.19 1.57 12.55
N ARG A 53 -12.15 2.88 12.26
CA ARG A 53 -11.49 3.87 13.15
C ARG A 53 -12.08 3.92 14.56
N LYS A 54 -13.41 3.83 14.71
CA LYS A 54 -14.05 3.79 16.03
C LYS A 54 -13.69 2.53 16.83
N ASN A 55 -13.30 1.47 16.14
CA ASN A 55 -12.89 0.20 16.72
C ASN A 55 -11.37 0.01 16.69
N PHE A 56 -10.61 1.12 16.70
CA PHE A 56 -9.15 1.08 16.76
C PHE A 56 -8.68 0.10 17.85
N GLY A 57 -7.69 -0.71 17.48
CA GLY A 57 -7.04 -1.67 18.37
C GLY A 57 -7.90 -2.84 18.84
N LYS A 58 -9.18 -2.93 18.41
CA LYS A 58 -10.08 -4.04 18.73
C LYS A 58 -10.06 -5.10 17.62
N ALA A 59 -10.74 -6.22 17.87
CA ALA A 59 -10.78 -7.38 16.97
C ALA A 59 -11.15 -7.04 15.51
N GLU A 60 -12.14 -6.16 15.28
CA GLU A 60 -12.53 -5.75 13.91
C GLU A 60 -11.41 -4.97 13.21
N HIS A 61 -10.69 -4.10 13.92
CA HIS A 61 -9.56 -3.38 13.36
C HIS A 61 -8.38 -4.30 13.08
N ILE A 62 -8.08 -5.24 13.98
CA ILE A 62 -6.99 -6.22 13.79
C ILE A 62 -7.31 -7.11 12.58
N GLU A 63 -8.55 -7.53 12.40
CA GLU A 63 -9.00 -8.28 11.22
C GLU A 63 -8.85 -7.48 9.92
N TYR A 64 -9.23 -6.21 9.94
CA TYR A 64 -8.98 -5.29 8.82
C TYR A 64 -7.48 -5.18 8.50
N LEU A 65 -6.62 -5.02 9.51
CA LEU A 65 -5.17 -4.97 9.31
C LEU A 65 -4.63 -6.29 8.74
N ALA A 66 -5.13 -7.43 9.20
CA ALA A 66 -4.72 -8.74 8.72
C ALA A 66 -5.03 -8.93 7.22
N GLN A 67 -6.24 -8.53 6.80
CA GLN A 67 -6.62 -8.56 5.39
C GLN A 67 -5.70 -7.69 4.54
N ASN A 68 -5.48 -6.43 4.93
CA ASN A 68 -4.59 -5.53 4.18
C ASN A 68 -3.13 -6.03 4.16
N PHE A 69 -2.65 -6.60 5.26
CA PHE A 69 -1.30 -7.14 5.36
C PHE A 69 -1.10 -8.30 4.39
N ASN A 70 -2.07 -9.21 4.27
CA ASN A 70 -2.04 -10.28 3.28
C ASN A 70 -2.18 -9.74 1.84
N GLU A 71 -3.15 -8.86 1.59
CA GLU A 71 -3.41 -8.30 0.26
C GLU A 71 -2.22 -7.51 -0.29
N SER A 72 -1.50 -6.79 0.58
CA SER A 72 -0.31 -6.02 0.18
C SER A 72 0.79 -6.86 -0.44
N ARG A 73 0.87 -8.15 -0.08
CA ARG A 73 1.87 -9.10 -0.59
C ARG A 73 1.51 -9.69 -1.94
N LEU A 74 0.23 -9.64 -2.32
CA LEU A 74 -0.21 -10.15 -3.61
C LEU A 74 0.42 -9.34 -4.76
N PRO A 75 0.89 -9.98 -5.84
CA PRO A 75 1.50 -9.28 -6.96
C PRO A 75 0.53 -8.26 -7.58
N LYS A 76 1.00 -7.03 -7.77
CA LYS A 76 0.26 -5.99 -8.50
C LYS A 76 0.77 -5.92 -9.93
N LYS A 77 -0.15 -5.78 -10.89
CA LYS A 77 0.18 -5.45 -12.27
C LYS A 77 0.04 -3.95 -12.48
N PRO A 78 0.97 -3.29 -13.19
CA PRO A 78 0.81 -1.88 -13.50
C PRO A 78 -0.38 -1.73 -14.44
N THR A 79 -1.33 -0.89 -14.06
CA THR A 79 -2.47 -0.54 -14.90
C THR A 79 -2.22 0.83 -15.52
N PRO A 80 -2.35 0.96 -16.85
CA PRO A 80 -2.25 2.26 -17.48
C PRO A 80 -3.31 3.23 -16.92
N PRO A 81 -2.95 4.49 -16.60
CA PRO A 81 -3.89 5.50 -16.12
C PRO A 81 -5.11 5.63 -17.02
N THR A 82 -6.31 5.64 -16.45
CA THR A 82 -7.58 5.86 -17.19
C THR A 82 -7.98 7.33 -17.26
N THR A 83 -7.11 8.23 -16.77
CA THR A 83 -7.31 9.68 -16.79
C THR A 83 -7.33 10.21 -18.22
N ILE A 84 -8.20 11.20 -18.47
CA ILE A 84 -8.25 11.91 -19.75
C ILE A 84 -7.02 12.85 -19.81
N PRO A 85 -6.15 12.72 -20.83
CA PRO A 85 -4.98 13.59 -20.92
C PRO A 85 -5.34 15.01 -21.31
N ASP A 86 -4.62 16.00 -20.77
CA ASP A 86 -4.82 17.42 -21.04
C ASP A 86 -4.26 17.81 -22.43
N GLU A 87 -5.11 18.42 -23.26
CA GLU A 87 -4.75 18.85 -24.62
C GLU A 87 -3.68 19.95 -24.63
N VAL A 88 -3.59 20.76 -23.57
CA VAL A 88 -2.60 21.83 -23.44
C VAL A 88 -1.18 21.26 -23.40
N VAL A 89 -0.98 20.06 -22.84
CA VAL A 89 0.32 19.39 -22.82
C VAL A 89 0.82 19.11 -24.23
N SER A 90 -0.05 18.60 -25.11
CA SER A 90 0.29 18.36 -26.52
C SER A 90 0.59 19.65 -27.28
N LEU A 91 -0.13 20.73 -26.99
CA LEU A 91 0.14 22.05 -27.58
C LEU A 91 1.51 22.58 -27.17
N VAL A 92 1.86 22.49 -25.87
CA VAL A 92 3.17 22.88 -25.36
C VAL A 92 4.28 22.05 -26.00
N LEU A 93 4.12 20.73 -26.12
CA LEU A 93 5.08 19.86 -26.80
C LEU A 93 5.30 20.28 -28.27
N ASN A 94 4.23 20.62 -28.98
CA ASN A 94 4.34 21.05 -30.38
C ASN A 94 4.99 22.43 -30.54
N VAL A 95 4.58 23.42 -29.75
CA VAL A 95 4.99 24.83 -29.93
C VAL A 95 6.31 25.15 -29.23
N SER A 96 6.55 24.58 -28.05
CA SER A 96 7.71 24.94 -27.20
C SER A 96 8.88 23.96 -27.33
N PHE A 97 8.60 22.72 -27.75
CA PHE A 97 9.61 21.67 -27.90
C PHE A 97 9.74 21.16 -29.35
N ASP A 98 9.12 21.86 -30.31
CA ASP A 98 9.16 21.58 -31.74
C ASP A 98 8.80 20.12 -32.12
N ILE A 99 7.96 19.46 -31.31
CA ILE A 99 7.52 18.08 -31.58
C ILE A 99 6.51 18.06 -32.73
N PRO A 100 6.74 17.29 -33.81
CA PRO A 100 5.80 17.18 -34.93
C PRO A 100 4.42 16.66 -34.50
N GLN A 101 3.34 17.19 -35.10
CA GLN A 101 1.96 16.80 -34.76
C GLN A 101 1.70 15.29 -34.89
N GLU A 102 2.31 14.64 -35.88
CA GLU A 102 2.24 13.20 -36.11
C GLU A 102 2.73 12.35 -34.93
N ASN A 103 3.63 12.89 -34.10
CA ASN A 103 4.20 12.19 -32.95
C ASN A 103 3.42 12.40 -31.65
N LEU A 104 2.53 13.41 -31.59
CA LEU A 104 1.86 13.80 -30.35
C LEU A 104 1.01 12.67 -29.77
N ASN A 105 0.29 11.92 -30.61
CA ASN A 105 -0.51 10.79 -30.16
C ASN A 105 0.35 9.65 -29.57
N ARG A 106 1.52 9.39 -30.16
CA ARG A 106 2.46 8.39 -29.65
C ARG A 106 3.02 8.82 -28.30
N ILE A 107 3.53 10.05 -28.21
CA ILE A 107 4.13 10.59 -26.98
C ILE A 107 3.10 10.66 -25.85
N LYS A 108 1.85 11.02 -26.15
CA LYS A 108 0.74 11.01 -25.18
C LYS A 108 0.55 9.62 -24.57
N GLU A 109 0.57 8.57 -25.38
CA GLU A 109 0.43 7.19 -24.90
C GLU A 109 1.68 6.71 -24.16
N GLU A 110 2.88 6.99 -24.68
CA GLU A 110 4.15 6.66 -24.03
C GLU A 110 4.28 7.33 -22.66
N HIS A 111 3.91 8.62 -22.55
CA HIS A 111 3.89 9.34 -21.29
C HIS A 111 2.91 8.70 -20.29
N ARG A 112 1.72 8.30 -20.75
CA ARG A 112 0.72 7.60 -19.93
C ARG A 112 1.26 6.28 -19.38
N LEU A 113 1.92 5.49 -20.22
CA LEU A 113 2.57 4.23 -19.80
C LEU A 113 3.77 4.48 -18.87
N SER A 114 4.51 5.57 -19.08
CA SER A 114 5.64 5.97 -18.23
C SER A 114 5.15 6.30 -16.82
N MET A 115 4.08 7.08 -16.67
CA MET A 115 3.46 7.34 -15.36
C MET A 115 2.97 6.05 -14.68
N ALA A 116 2.38 5.12 -15.44
CA ALA A 116 1.96 3.82 -14.92
C ALA A 116 3.16 3.04 -14.34
N SER A 117 4.29 3.10 -15.04
CA SER A 117 5.53 2.44 -14.66
C SER A 117 6.12 3.09 -13.41
N GLU A 118 6.24 4.42 -13.38
CA GLU A 118 6.74 5.17 -12.21
C GLU A 118 5.96 4.84 -10.94
N ASN A 119 4.64 4.73 -11.03
CA ASN A 119 3.78 4.38 -9.88
C ASN A 119 4.04 2.97 -9.32
N ILE A 120 4.50 2.02 -10.14
CA ILE A 120 4.80 0.65 -9.66
C ILE A 120 6.25 0.48 -9.20
N VAL A 121 7.19 1.34 -9.61
CA VAL A 121 8.61 1.21 -9.22
C VAL A 121 8.77 1.19 -7.69
N GLY A 122 8.03 2.03 -6.96
CA GLY A 122 8.05 2.04 -5.50
C GLY A 122 7.59 0.70 -4.88
N ASP A 123 6.47 0.15 -5.36
CA ASP A 123 5.94 -1.14 -4.91
C ASP A 123 6.93 -2.29 -5.20
N LEU A 124 7.62 -2.25 -6.35
CA LEU A 124 8.65 -3.23 -6.69
C LEU A 124 9.90 -3.09 -5.81
N LEU A 125 10.31 -1.86 -5.48
CA LEU A 125 11.44 -1.62 -4.60
C LEU A 125 11.17 -2.17 -3.19
N GLU A 126 9.99 -1.92 -2.63
CA GLU A 126 9.58 -2.46 -1.33
C GLU A 126 9.59 -3.99 -1.33
N ARG A 127 9.02 -4.62 -2.37
CA ARG A 127 9.05 -6.09 -2.53
C ARG A 127 10.47 -6.64 -2.60
N TYR A 128 11.34 -5.99 -3.35
CA TYR A 128 12.73 -6.40 -3.48
C TYR A 128 13.45 -6.33 -2.13
N LEU A 129 13.26 -5.24 -1.39
CA LEU A 129 13.83 -5.09 -0.05
C LEU A 129 13.29 -6.16 0.90
N ALA A 130 11.99 -6.44 0.86
CA ALA A 130 11.38 -7.50 1.66
C ALA A 130 11.99 -8.87 1.34
N GLU A 131 12.14 -9.21 0.06
CA GLU A 131 12.78 -10.47 -0.37
C GLU A 131 14.19 -10.63 0.19
N LYS A 132 14.96 -9.53 0.29
CA LYS A 132 16.35 -9.57 0.78
C LYS A 132 16.45 -9.50 2.31
N LEU A 133 15.54 -8.79 2.98
CA LEU A 133 15.67 -8.45 4.39
C LEU A 133 14.83 -9.35 5.31
N GLU A 134 13.70 -9.89 4.85
CA GLU A 134 12.87 -10.78 5.66
C GLU A 134 13.61 -12.06 6.12
N PRO A 135 14.47 -12.70 5.31
CA PRO A 135 15.31 -13.81 5.79
C PRO A 135 16.28 -13.42 6.92
N CYS A 136 16.59 -12.13 7.06
CA CYS A 136 17.41 -11.59 8.13
C CYS A 136 16.59 -11.16 9.37
N GLY A 137 15.29 -11.45 9.39
CA GLY A 137 14.40 -11.14 10.52
C GLY A 137 13.68 -9.80 10.42
N TRP A 138 13.83 -9.06 9.31
CA TRP A 138 12.96 -7.91 9.04
C TRP A 138 11.54 -8.35 8.69
N ILE A 139 10.59 -7.44 8.87
CA ILE A 139 9.18 -7.67 8.53
C ILE A 139 8.75 -6.53 7.61
N TRP A 140 8.25 -6.89 6.42
CA TRP A 140 7.63 -5.95 5.50
C TRP A 140 6.17 -5.71 5.84
#